data_AF-A0A7R9UD18-F1
#
_entry.id   AF-A0A7R9UD18-F1
#
_cell.length_a   1.000
_cell.length_b   1.000
_cell.length_c   1.000
_cell.angle_alpha   90.00
_cell.angle_beta   90.00
_cell.angle_gamma   90.00
#
_symmetry.space_group_name_H-M   'P 1'
#
loop_
_entity.id
_entity.type
_entity.pdbx_description
1 polymer ?
#
loop_
_entity_poly.entity_id
_entity_poly.type
_entity_poly.pdbx_seq_one_letter_code
_entity_poly.pdbx_strand_id
1 'polypeptide(L)'
;DEIDCLVQTAAEAVNNRVKDQMLNEWGLVKHLDALKRFLLLGQGDFVEPLINAIGPELSKRASQVYRHNLTGAVDGAVRGSNAAFIYSSDVLERVGVRLLEASPGDSGWEVFTLDYYVSKPLDGVINPMAQLSYRRIFHFLWRIKRVEWQLGEGWRQHMAAAHVRIEKHLPGTRALLHAASLVQGQMVHVVSNLNSYVMFEVLESEWRHVAERIGEARDMDEIVAAHQQYIHNIFAKILLREEESDLAELLQKVLDAIGSFCNCQNALFASAFGEIARRHASAKPPKNSSIQAASTSSSFSFDVNGSRSAASLTEDWDLGVPQRFLDSIKMSASVFEEALKDLIVALEDNMKGAEMLKTMAYRLNFNGYYSRDSTLLSS
;
A
#
# COMPACT_ATOMS: atom_id res chain seq x y z
N ASP A 1 15.77 46.86 -31.26
CA ASP A 1 15.42 46.00 -32.41
C ASP A 1 16.53 45.02 -32.78
N GLU A 2 17.66 45.44 -33.38
CA GLU A 2 18.71 44.50 -33.82
C GLU A 2 19.47 43.84 -32.65
N ILE A 3 19.76 44.60 -31.58
CA ILE A 3 20.37 44.07 -30.35
C ILE A 3 19.42 43.09 -29.66
N ASP A 4 18.12 43.40 -29.60
CA ASP A 4 17.13 42.53 -28.96
C ASP A 4 16.99 41.19 -29.71
N CYS A 5 17.04 41.22 -31.04
CA CYS A 5 17.04 40.03 -31.89
C CYS A 5 18.29 39.16 -31.65
N LEU A 6 19.47 39.78 -31.54
CA LEU A 6 20.71 39.07 -31.22
C LEU A 6 20.68 38.45 -29.82
N VAL A 7 20.17 39.20 -28.82
CA VAL A 7 20.02 38.70 -27.45
C VAL A 7 19.05 37.52 -27.41
N GLN A 8 17.93 37.60 -28.13
CA GLN A 8 16.94 36.52 -28.18
C GLN A 8 17.49 35.26 -28.86
N THR A 9 18.20 35.41 -29.98
CA THR A 9 18.84 34.29 -30.67
C THR A 9 19.90 33.62 -29.78
N ALA A 10 20.69 34.41 -29.04
CA ALA A 10 21.68 33.89 -28.10
C ALA A 10 21.01 33.16 -26.91
N ALA A 11 19.92 33.71 -26.38
CA ALA A 11 19.15 33.09 -25.30
C ALA A 11 18.54 31.75 -25.73
N GLU A 12 17.94 31.69 -26.92
CA GLU A 12 17.38 30.46 -27.48
C GLU A 12 18.46 29.38 -27.70
N ALA A 13 19.64 29.76 -28.21
CA ALA A 13 20.75 28.84 -28.38
C ALA A 13 21.27 28.27 -27.05
N VAL A 14 21.40 29.12 -26.02
CA VAL A 14 21.81 28.69 -24.67
C VAL A 14 20.75 27.77 -24.05
N ASN A 15 19.47 28.15 -24.13
CA ASN A 15 18.37 27.35 -23.57
C ASN A 15 18.29 25.97 -24.22
N ASN A 16 18.41 25.88 -25.54
CA ASN A 16 18.44 24.60 -26.25
C ASN A 16 19.64 23.75 -25.81
N ARG A 17 20.84 24.35 -25.67
CA ARG A 17 22.02 23.60 -25.21
C ARG A 17 21.83 23.07 -23.79
N VAL A 18 21.32 23.87 -22.85
CA VAL A 18 21.08 23.44 -21.47
C VAL A 18 20.04 22.33 -21.41
N LYS A 19 18.95 22.47 -22.18
CA LYS A 19 17.91 21.44 -22.30
C LYS A 19 18.49 20.12 -22.81
N ASP A 20 19.25 20.16 -23.90
CA ASP A 20 19.86 18.97 -24.48
C ASP A 20 20.84 18.29 -23.51
N GLN A 21 21.59 19.08 -22.73
CA GLN A 21 22.43 18.53 -21.67
C GLN A 21 21.59 17.85 -20.57
N MET A 22 20.52 18.50 -20.08
CA MET A 22 19.68 17.89 -19.03
C MET A 22 18.97 16.61 -19.48
N LEU A 23 18.44 16.60 -20.71
CA LEU A 23 17.71 15.45 -21.23
C LEU A 23 18.64 14.29 -21.61
N ASN A 24 19.77 14.58 -22.28
CA ASN A 24 20.64 13.54 -22.82
C ASN A 24 21.80 13.17 -21.88
N GLU A 25 22.57 14.16 -21.40
CA GLU A 25 23.78 13.91 -20.59
C GLU A 25 23.39 13.48 -19.16
N TRP A 26 22.43 14.18 -18.54
CA TRP A 26 21.97 13.90 -17.17
C TRP A 26 20.76 12.96 -17.10
N GLY A 27 20.14 12.63 -18.22
CA GLY A 27 19.07 11.64 -18.29
C GLY A 27 17.84 11.98 -17.45
N LEU A 28 17.42 13.25 -17.39
CA LEU A 28 16.29 13.71 -16.56
C LEU A 28 15.04 12.84 -16.69
N VAL A 29 14.68 12.44 -17.92
CA VAL A 29 13.51 11.58 -18.18
C VAL A 29 13.63 10.22 -17.51
N LYS A 30 14.84 9.65 -17.45
CA LYS A 30 15.11 8.38 -16.76
C LYS A 30 14.93 8.51 -15.25
N HIS A 31 15.37 9.63 -14.68
CA HIS A 31 15.19 9.91 -13.24
C HIS A 31 13.71 10.15 -12.90
N LEU A 32 12.96 10.86 -13.74
CA LEU A 32 11.51 11.05 -13.56
C LEU A 32 10.74 9.71 -13.70
N ASP A 33 11.12 8.86 -14.65
CA ASP A 33 10.54 7.52 -14.79
C ASP A 33 10.88 6.65 -13.57
N ALA A 34 12.11 6.72 -13.05
CA ALA A 34 12.50 6.04 -11.82
C ALA A 34 11.67 6.52 -10.61
N LEU A 35 11.46 7.84 -10.45
CA LEU A 35 10.57 8.38 -9.42
C LEU A 35 9.15 7.83 -9.53
N LYS A 36 8.60 7.75 -10.74
CA LYS A 36 7.29 7.13 -10.98
C LYS A 36 7.28 5.65 -10.58
N ARG A 37 8.28 4.86 -11.01
CA ARG A 37 8.29 3.42 -10.78
C ARG A 37 8.52 3.04 -9.32
N PHE A 38 9.45 3.73 -8.65
CA PHE A 38 9.82 3.43 -7.27
C PHE A 38 8.98 4.21 -6.25
N LEU A 39 8.94 5.54 -6.31
CA LEU A 39 8.27 6.38 -5.29
C LEU A 39 6.75 6.42 -5.46
N LEU A 40 6.25 6.36 -6.70
CA LEU A 40 4.81 6.27 -6.96
C LEU A 40 4.31 4.82 -7.05
N LEU A 41 5.15 3.84 -6.69
CA LEU A 41 4.80 2.42 -6.63
C LEU A 41 4.23 1.84 -7.94
N GLY A 42 4.58 2.43 -9.10
CA GLY A 42 4.05 2.03 -10.40
C GLY A 42 4.58 0.68 -10.91
N GLN A 43 5.65 0.16 -10.32
CA GLN A 43 6.30 -1.07 -10.77
C GLN A 43 5.99 -2.26 -9.85
N GLY A 44 5.03 -3.10 -10.26
CA GLY A 44 4.56 -4.25 -9.46
C GLY A 44 5.63 -5.29 -9.14
N ASP A 45 6.54 -5.57 -10.09
CA ASP A 45 7.62 -6.55 -9.91
C ASP A 45 8.73 -6.10 -8.93
N PHE A 46 8.68 -4.85 -8.47
CA PHE A 46 9.51 -4.31 -7.39
C PHE A 46 8.71 -4.23 -6.08
N VAL A 47 7.51 -3.67 -6.14
CA VAL A 47 6.70 -3.38 -4.94
C VAL A 47 6.24 -4.66 -4.24
N GLU A 48 5.85 -5.70 -4.99
CA GLU A 48 5.35 -6.95 -4.42
C GLU A 48 6.45 -7.76 -3.70
N PRO A 49 7.65 -7.99 -4.29
CA PRO A 49 8.77 -8.57 -3.55
C PRO A 49 9.20 -7.71 -2.36
N LEU A 50 9.22 -6.38 -2.52
CA LEU A 50 9.58 -5.46 -1.45
C LEU A 50 8.63 -5.61 -0.24
N ILE A 51 7.32 -5.50 -0.45
CA ILE A 51 6.33 -5.53 0.64
C ILE A 51 6.30 -6.89 1.33
N ASN A 52 6.52 -7.98 0.58
CA ASN A 52 6.62 -9.32 1.16
C ASN A 52 7.88 -9.50 2.02
N ALA A 53 8.99 -8.86 1.64
CA ALA A 53 10.23 -8.90 2.41
C ALA A 53 10.18 -8.02 3.67
N ILE A 54 9.65 -6.79 3.56
CA ILE A 54 9.66 -5.83 4.68
C ILE A 54 8.39 -5.88 5.55
N GLY A 55 7.26 -6.36 5.04
CA GLY A 55 5.97 -6.37 5.74
C GLY A 55 6.02 -6.98 7.14
N PRO A 56 6.67 -8.14 7.35
CA PRO A 56 6.86 -8.72 8.68
C PRO A 56 7.72 -7.87 9.62
N GLU A 57 8.73 -7.18 9.10
CA GLU A 57 9.59 -6.27 9.87
C GLU A 57 8.83 -5.00 10.25
N LEU A 58 8.06 -4.44 9.33
CA LEU A 58 7.28 -3.22 9.55
C LEU A 58 6.09 -3.41 10.49
N SER A 59 5.62 -4.65 10.64
CA SER A 59 4.56 -5.00 11.59
C SER A 59 5.04 -4.96 13.05
N LYS A 60 6.35 -4.85 13.30
CA LYS A 60 6.93 -4.63 14.63
C LYS A 60 6.76 -3.17 15.07
N ARG A 61 7.01 -2.90 16.35
CA ARG A 61 7.06 -1.53 16.88
C ARG A 61 8.16 -0.74 16.18
N ALA A 62 7.95 0.54 15.94
CA ALA A 62 8.92 1.41 15.27
C ALA A 62 10.32 1.37 15.92
N SER A 63 10.41 1.20 17.25
CA SER A 63 11.68 1.09 17.98
C SER A 63 12.52 -0.16 17.63
N GLN A 64 11.91 -1.16 17.02
CA GLN A 64 12.55 -2.44 16.65
C GLN A 64 12.91 -2.51 15.17
N VAL A 65 12.58 -1.49 14.39
CA VAL A 65 12.80 -1.45 12.94
C VAL A 65 14.11 -0.74 12.65
N TYR A 66 15.07 -1.49 12.10
CA TYR A 66 16.40 -0.97 11.81
C TYR A 66 16.60 -0.64 10.33
N ARG A 67 17.19 0.53 10.05
CA ARG A 67 17.44 1.02 8.68
C ARG A 67 18.23 0.03 7.82
N HIS A 68 19.22 -0.67 8.39
CA HIS A 68 20.07 -1.58 7.63
C HIS A 68 19.30 -2.81 7.11
N ASN A 69 18.37 -3.36 7.90
CA ASN A 69 17.51 -4.46 7.47
C ASN A 69 16.65 -4.07 6.27
N LEU A 70 16.03 -2.88 6.35
CA LEU A 70 15.18 -2.36 5.29
C LEU A 70 15.98 -2.00 4.04
N THR A 71 17.19 -1.48 4.20
CA THR A 71 18.06 -1.13 3.07
C THR A 71 18.49 -2.40 2.32
N GLY A 72 18.85 -3.46 3.05
CA GLY A 72 19.16 -4.76 2.44
C GLY A 72 17.96 -5.38 1.71
N ALA A 73 16.76 -5.26 2.27
CA ALA A 73 15.53 -5.72 1.62
C ALA A 73 15.19 -4.90 0.36
N VAL A 74 15.36 -3.57 0.39
CA VAL A 74 15.16 -2.70 -0.77
C VAL A 74 16.18 -3.01 -1.87
N ASP A 75 17.47 -3.13 -1.55
CA ASP A 75 18.50 -3.50 -2.55
C ASP A 75 18.22 -4.88 -3.15
N GLY A 76 17.80 -5.85 -2.32
CA GLY A 76 17.35 -7.17 -2.79
C GLY A 76 16.15 -7.09 -3.75
N ALA A 77 15.15 -6.28 -3.43
CA ALA A 77 13.97 -6.08 -4.28
C ALA A 77 14.32 -5.34 -5.58
N VAL A 78 15.20 -4.33 -5.54
CA VAL A 78 15.67 -3.61 -6.73
C VAL A 78 16.43 -4.55 -7.67
N ARG A 79 17.33 -5.40 -7.12
CA ARG A 79 18.09 -6.39 -7.91
C ARG A 79 17.24 -7.52 -8.45
N GLY A 80 16.20 -7.92 -7.72
CA GLY A 80 15.26 -8.96 -8.14
C GLY A 80 14.23 -8.50 -9.18
N SER A 81 14.06 -7.19 -9.34
CA SER A 81 13.13 -6.59 -10.31
C SER A 81 13.79 -6.40 -11.68
N ASN A 82 12.95 -6.28 -12.73
CA ASN A 82 13.44 -5.94 -14.07
C ASN A 82 14.08 -4.55 -14.14
N ALA A 83 13.92 -3.72 -13.11
CA ALA A 83 14.58 -2.42 -12.99
C ALA A 83 16.12 -2.51 -13.12
N ALA A 84 16.72 -3.62 -12.66
CA ALA A 84 18.16 -3.85 -12.78
C ALA A 84 18.67 -3.93 -14.22
N PHE A 85 17.81 -4.26 -15.18
CA PHE A 85 18.15 -4.34 -16.61
C PHE A 85 17.85 -3.04 -17.37
N ILE A 86 16.91 -2.25 -16.86
CA ILE A 86 16.41 -1.05 -17.54
C ILE A 86 17.25 0.18 -17.20
N TYR A 87 17.69 0.30 -15.95
CA TYR A 87 18.36 1.49 -15.43
C TYR A 87 19.87 1.29 -15.25
N SER A 88 20.61 2.40 -15.31
CA SER A 88 22.03 2.44 -14.95
C SER A 88 22.20 2.30 -13.43
N SER A 89 23.38 1.82 -13.00
CA SER A 89 23.73 1.69 -11.57
C SER A 89 23.50 2.99 -10.79
N ASP A 90 23.79 4.14 -11.40
CA ASP A 90 23.59 5.45 -10.79
C ASP A 90 22.13 5.73 -10.39
N VAL A 91 21.15 5.31 -11.19
CA VAL A 91 19.72 5.51 -10.86
C VAL A 91 19.30 4.61 -9.71
N LEU A 92 19.82 3.39 -9.66
CA LEU A 92 19.46 2.39 -8.65
C LEU A 92 20.08 2.70 -7.29
N GLU A 93 21.32 3.19 -7.27
CA GLU A 93 22.04 3.60 -6.05
C GLU A 93 21.39 4.81 -5.36
N ARG A 94 20.58 5.60 -6.10
CA ARG A 94 19.82 6.74 -5.56
C ARG A 94 18.54 6.32 -4.84
N VAL A 95 18.05 5.10 -5.03
CA VAL A 95 16.90 4.57 -4.31
C VAL A 95 17.37 4.17 -2.90
N GLY A 96 16.81 4.81 -1.89
CA GLY A 96 17.22 4.56 -0.52
C GLY A 96 16.05 4.51 0.45
N VAL A 97 16.37 4.12 1.69
CA VAL A 97 15.40 4.08 2.78
C VAL A 97 15.63 5.27 3.70
N ARG A 98 14.54 5.93 4.09
CA ARG A 98 14.49 6.91 5.17
C ARG A 98 13.55 6.39 6.25
N LEU A 99 13.92 6.59 7.51
CA LEU A 99 13.06 6.37 8.66
C LEU A 99 12.68 7.75 9.22
N LEU A 100 11.39 7.97 9.41
CA LEU A 100 10.88 9.18 10.07
C LEU A 100 11.07 9.11 11.59
N GLU A 101 10.80 10.20 12.29
CA GLU A 101 10.77 10.19 13.76
C GLU A 101 9.53 9.44 14.23
N ALA A 102 9.75 8.41 15.06
CA ALA A 102 8.67 7.56 15.57
C ALA A 102 7.94 8.24 16.73
N SER A 103 6.60 8.29 16.66
CA SER A 103 5.75 8.67 17.78
C SER A 103 5.47 7.45 18.70
N PRO A 104 5.14 7.67 19.99
CA PRO A 104 4.77 6.58 20.88
C PRO A 104 3.54 5.83 20.38
N GLY A 105 3.72 4.55 20.04
CA GLY A 105 2.64 3.69 19.50
C GLY A 105 2.79 3.36 18.02
N ASP A 106 3.70 4.02 17.30
CA ASP A 106 3.89 3.79 15.88
C ASP A 106 4.45 2.39 15.59
N SER A 107 3.92 1.79 14.53
CA SER A 107 4.50 0.61 13.90
C SER A 107 5.52 1.01 12.83
N GLY A 108 6.34 0.07 12.40
CA GLY A 108 7.27 0.30 11.29
C GLY A 108 6.60 0.81 10.01
N TRP A 109 5.33 0.48 9.79
CA TRP A 109 4.56 0.94 8.63
C TRP A 109 4.42 2.47 8.53
N GLU A 110 4.37 3.18 9.66
CA GLU A 110 4.23 4.65 9.69
C GLU A 110 5.57 5.36 9.51
N VAL A 111 6.66 4.71 9.94
CA VAL A 111 7.99 5.30 10.00
C VAL A 111 8.79 5.06 8.72
N PHE A 112 8.45 4.02 7.96
CA PHE A 112 9.13 3.69 6.72
C PHE A 112 8.83 4.66 5.58
N THR A 113 9.87 5.14 4.92
CA THR A 113 9.79 5.97 3.71
C THR A 113 10.80 5.50 2.68
N LEU A 114 10.35 5.30 1.43
CA LEU A 114 11.25 5.17 0.28
C LEU A 114 11.66 6.56 -0.19
N ASP A 115 12.96 6.78 -0.38
CA ASP A 115 13.54 8.06 -0.75
C ASP A 115 14.34 7.95 -2.05
N TYR A 116 14.42 9.06 -2.78
CA TYR A 116 15.17 9.13 -4.04
C TYR A 116 16.16 10.31 -3.98
N TYR A 117 17.45 10.00 -3.89
CA TYR A 117 18.48 11.01 -3.76
C TYR A 117 18.80 11.67 -5.11
N VAL A 118 18.27 12.88 -5.30
CA VAL A 118 18.60 13.72 -6.47
C VAL A 118 19.86 14.54 -6.17
N SER A 119 20.87 14.41 -7.02
CA SER A 119 22.08 15.25 -6.95
C SER A 119 21.99 16.42 -7.93
N LYS A 120 22.78 17.47 -7.69
CA LYS A 120 22.99 18.52 -8.70
C LYS A 120 23.52 17.87 -9.99
N PRO A 121 23.06 18.28 -11.18
CA PRO A 121 22.23 19.45 -11.48
C PRO A 121 20.69 19.21 -11.54
N LEU A 122 20.22 17.98 -11.33
CA LEU A 122 18.80 17.60 -11.49
C LEU A 122 17.87 18.27 -10.46
N ASP A 123 18.41 18.77 -9.35
CA ASP A 123 17.71 19.55 -8.31
C ASP A 123 17.07 20.84 -8.86
N GLY A 124 17.55 21.35 -10.00
CA GLY A 124 16.92 22.48 -10.69
C GLY A 124 15.50 22.17 -11.17
N VAL A 125 15.20 20.90 -11.46
CA VAL A 125 13.85 20.44 -11.84
C VAL A 125 13.16 19.75 -10.68
N ILE A 126 13.82 18.74 -10.08
CA ILE A 126 13.28 18.00 -8.93
C ILE A 126 13.73 18.71 -7.65
N ASN A 127 13.10 19.85 -7.38
CA ASN A 127 13.42 20.67 -6.24
C ASN A 127 13.08 19.98 -4.90
N PRO A 128 13.61 20.46 -3.76
CA PRO A 128 13.32 19.85 -2.46
C PRO A 128 11.83 19.86 -2.10
N MET A 129 11.08 20.87 -2.55
CA MET A 129 9.62 20.94 -2.35
C MET A 129 8.88 19.83 -3.09
N ALA A 130 9.31 19.49 -4.31
CA ALA A 130 8.78 18.39 -5.09
C ALA A 130 9.09 17.05 -4.42
N GLN A 131 10.26 16.88 -3.79
CA GLN A 131 10.58 15.69 -3.00
C GLN A 131 9.65 15.54 -1.78
N LEU A 132 9.31 16.64 -1.09
CA LEU A 132 8.31 16.63 -0.01
C LEU A 132 6.94 16.18 -0.55
N SER A 133 6.56 16.70 -1.71
CA SER A 133 5.32 16.35 -2.39
C SER A 133 5.28 14.87 -2.79
N TYR A 134 6.35 14.33 -3.41
CA TYR A 134 6.47 12.91 -3.70
C TYR A 134 6.38 12.04 -2.45
N ARG A 135 7.00 12.46 -1.35
CA ARG A 135 6.92 11.72 -0.09
C ARG A 135 5.49 11.65 0.42
N ARG A 136 4.75 12.77 0.44
CA ARG A 136 3.33 12.77 0.84
C ARG A 136 2.49 11.83 -0.05
N ILE A 137 2.70 11.86 -1.38
CA ILE A 137 2.04 10.92 -2.30
C ILE A 137 2.43 9.48 -1.95
N PHE A 138 3.72 9.19 -1.74
CA PHE A 138 4.20 7.86 -1.35
C PHE A 138 3.49 7.37 -0.09
N HIS A 139 3.40 8.16 0.98
CA HIS A 139 2.73 7.73 2.21
C HIS A 139 1.24 7.41 2.01
N PHE A 140 0.55 8.18 1.16
CA PHE A 140 -0.83 7.87 0.79
C PHE A 140 -0.94 6.52 0.07
N LEU A 141 -0.14 6.30 -0.98
CA LEU A 141 -0.10 5.04 -1.73
C LEU A 141 0.32 3.86 -0.85
N TRP A 142 1.26 4.11 0.07
CA TRP A 142 1.79 3.13 1.00
C TRP A 142 0.73 2.63 1.98
N ARG A 143 -0.18 3.50 2.44
CA ARG A 143 -1.33 3.10 3.27
C ARG A 143 -2.27 2.16 2.51
N ILE A 144 -2.56 2.45 1.23
CA ILE A 144 -3.37 1.56 0.38
C ILE A 144 -2.68 0.20 0.22
N LYS A 145 -1.37 0.20 -0.09
CA LYS A 145 -0.57 -1.02 -0.27
C LYS A 145 -0.46 -1.85 1.00
N ARG A 146 -0.35 -1.21 2.18
CA ARG A 146 -0.37 -1.90 3.47
C ARG A 146 -1.66 -2.68 3.65
N VAL A 147 -2.81 -2.04 3.43
CA VAL A 147 -4.12 -2.69 3.62
C VAL A 147 -4.32 -3.82 2.61
N GLU A 148 -3.91 -3.63 1.35
CA GLU A 148 -3.91 -4.67 0.32
C GLU A 148 -3.07 -5.89 0.74
N TRP A 149 -1.86 -5.67 1.24
CA TRP A 149 -0.99 -6.73 1.73
C TRP A 149 -1.58 -7.46 2.95
N GLN A 150 -2.15 -6.72 3.92
CA GLN A 150 -2.82 -7.31 5.08
C GLN A 150 -4.01 -8.18 4.69
N LEU A 151 -4.82 -7.74 3.72
CA LEU A 151 -5.92 -8.54 3.17
C LEU A 151 -5.40 -9.81 2.46
N GLY A 152 -4.30 -9.70 1.70
CA GLY A 152 -3.64 -10.85 1.07
C GLY A 152 -3.12 -11.87 2.09
N GLU A 153 -2.52 -11.40 3.18
CA GLU A 153 -2.08 -12.25 4.28
C GLU A 153 -3.26 -12.93 5.01
N GLY A 154 -4.34 -12.20 5.26
CA GLY A 154 -5.58 -12.76 5.82
C GLY A 154 -6.18 -13.85 4.92
N TRP A 155 -6.12 -13.66 3.60
CA TRP A 155 -6.55 -14.68 2.63
C TRP A 155 -5.66 -15.93 2.68
N ARG A 156 -4.34 -15.75 2.76
CA ARG A 156 -3.39 -16.85 2.90
C ARG A 156 -3.67 -17.67 4.16
N GLN A 157 -3.96 -17.02 5.28
CA GLN A 157 -4.34 -17.69 6.53
C GLN A 157 -5.67 -18.44 6.39
N HIS A 158 -6.66 -17.85 5.72
CA HIS A 158 -7.93 -18.52 5.44
C HIS A 158 -7.74 -19.79 4.60
N MET A 159 -6.92 -19.73 3.55
CA MET A 159 -6.57 -20.90 2.74
C MET A 159 -5.84 -21.98 3.56
N ALA A 160 -4.91 -21.58 4.44
CA ALA A 160 -4.25 -22.51 5.35
C ALA A 160 -5.24 -23.18 6.32
N ALA A 161 -6.20 -22.42 6.87
CA ALA A 161 -7.24 -22.95 7.76
C ALA A 161 -8.17 -23.94 7.03
N ALA A 162 -8.51 -23.65 5.78
CA ALA A 162 -9.28 -24.56 4.92
C ALA A 162 -8.50 -25.86 4.62
N HIS A 163 -7.20 -25.76 4.32
CA HIS A 163 -6.33 -26.91 4.05
C HIS A 163 -6.24 -27.86 5.26
N VAL A 164 -6.08 -27.31 6.48
CA VAL A 164 -6.06 -28.08 7.73
C VAL A 164 -7.45 -28.62 8.12
N ARG A 165 -8.51 -28.19 7.41
CA ARG A 165 -9.91 -28.48 7.74
C ARG A 165 -10.19 -28.14 9.20
N ILE A 166 -9.98 -26.88 9.54
CA ILE A 166 -10.16 -26.35 10.90
C ILE A 166 -11.50 -26.72 11.54
N GLU A 167 -12.56 -26.85 10.73
CA GLU A 167 -13.89 -27.32 11.16
C GLU A 167 -13.88 -28.70 11.83
N LYS A 168 -12.95 -29.60 11.47
CA LYS A 168 -12.81 -30.93 12.09
C LYS A 168 -12.23 -30.85 13.50
N HIS A 169 -11.40 -29.84 13.75
CA HIS A 169 -10.68 -29.67 15.01
C HIS A 169 -11.44 -28.73 15.94
N LEU A 170 -12.15 -27.76 15.36
CA LEU A 170 -12.93 -26.71 16.01
C LEU A 170 -14.32 -26.63 15.35
N PRO A 171 -15.30 -27.43 15.82
CA PRO A 171 -16.65 -27.39 15.29
C PRO A 171 -17.30 -26.01 15.50
N GLY A 172 -18.11 -25.56 14.55
CA GLY A 172 -18.79 -24.25 14.59
C GLY A 172 -18.01 -23.09 13.93
N THR A 173 -16.73 -23.28 13.59
CA THR A 173 -15.90 -22.25 12.92
C THR A 173 -16.33 -21.92 11.51
N ARG A 174 -17.03 -22.82 10.81
CA ARG A 174 -17.44 -22.63 9.41
C ARG A 174 -18.26 -21.37 9.18
N ALA A 175 -19.25 -21.11 10.03
CA ALA A 175 -20.11 -19.92 9.89
C ALA A 175 -19.32 -18.63 10.07
N LEU A 176 -18.42 -18.59 11.05
CA LEU A 176 -17.55 -17.45 11.31
C LEU A 176 -16.59 -17.20 10.15
N LEU A 177 -15.92 -18.25 9.65
CA LEU A 177 -14.99 -18.14 8.53
C LEU A 177 -15.69 -17.72 7.25
N HIS A 178 -16.91 -18.22 7.02
CA HIS A 178 -17.72 -17.79 5.89
C HIS A 178 -18.08 -16.29 6.01
N ALA A 179 -18.57 -15.84 7.16
CA ALA A 179 -18.87 -14.42 7.39
C ALA A 179 -17.62 -13.54 7.18
N ALA A 180 -16.47 -13.94 7.72
CA ALA A 180 -15.20 -13.24 7.50
C ALA A 180 -14.81 -13.18 6.02
N SER A 181 -14.96 -14.28 5.27
CA SER A 181 -14.63 -14.32 3.84
C SER A 181 -15.50 -13.40 2.98
N LEU A 182 -16.78 -13.24 3.34
CA LEU A 182 -17.70 -12.34 2.65
C LEU A 182 -17.28 -10.87 2.83
N VAL A 183 -17.02 -10.48 4.09
CA VAL A 183 -16.57 -9.12 4.43
C VAL A 183 -15.21 -8.84 3.78
N GLN A 184 -14.28 -9.79 3.85
CA GLN A 184 -12.97 -9.68 3.21
C GLN A 184 -13.10 -9.51 1.69
N GLY A 185 -14.02 -10.24 1.03
CA GLY A 185 -14.28 -10.09 -0.40
C GLY A 185 -14.73 -8.68 -0.78
N GLN A 186 -15.57 -8.05 0.03
CA GLN A 186 -16.00 -6.66 -0.18
C GLN A 186 -14.83 -5.68 -0.01
N MET A 187 -14.03 -5.84 1.04
CA MET A 187 -12.87 -4.98 1.30
C MET A 187 -11.80 -5.11 0.22
N VAL A 188 -11.51 -6.34 -0.24
CA VAL A 188 -10.60 -6.59 -1.38
C VAL A 188 -11.11 -5.93 -2.64
N HIS A 189 -12.42 -6.00 -2.92
CA HIS A 189 -13.00 -5.33 -4.07
C HIS A 189 -12.78 -3.81 -4.01
N VAL A 190 -13.05 -3.17 -2.87
CA VAL A 190 -12.87 -1.73 -2.69
C VAL A 190 -11.40 -1.33 -2.85
N VAL A 191 -10.48 -2.01 -2.17
CA VAL A 191 -9.04 -1.71 -2.25
C VAL A 191 -8.49 -1.93 -3.66
N SER A 192 -8.93 -3.00 -4.35
CA SER A 192 -8.52 -3.28 -5.72
C SER A 192 -8.99 -2.21 -6.70
N ASN A 193 -10.24 -1.72 -6.56
CA ASN A 193 -10.76 -0.64 -7.40
C ASN A 193 -10.06 0.69 -7.11
N LEU A 194 -9.81 1.00 -5.83
CA LEU A 194 -9.07 2.19 -5.44
C LEU A 194 -7.64 2.17 -6.01
N ASN A 195 -6.92 1.06 -5.83
CA ASN A 195 -5.57 0.91 -6.38
C ASN A 195 -5.58 1.02 -7.92
N SER A 196 -6.57 0.42 -8.59
CA SER A 196 -6.71 0.51 -10.06
C SER A 196 -7.01 1.94 -10.52
N TYR A 197 -7.86 2.69 -9.82
CA TYR A 197 -8.11 4.10 -10.10
C TYR A 197 -6.83 4.92 -9.98
N VAL A 198 -6.12 4.79 -8.87
CA VAL A 198 -4.90 5.57 -8.63
C VAL A 198 -3.80 5.22 -9.64
N MET A 199 -3.57 3.94 -9.92
CA MET A 199 -2.52 3.52 -10.85
C MET A 199 -2.81 3.92 -12.29
N PHE A 200 -4.03 3.66 -12.80
CA PHE A 200 -4.33 3.82 -14.22
C PHE A 200 -4.91 5.18 -14.59
N GLU A 201 -5.88 5.69 -13.81
CA GLU A 201 -6.58 6.95 -14.15
C GLU A 201 -5.79 8.17 -13.68
N VAL A 202 -5.06 8.05 -12.58
CA VAL A 202 -4.28 9.15 -12.01
C VAL A 202 -2.83 9.09 -12.48
N LEU A 203 -2.06 8.11 -12.02
CA LEU A 203 -0.61 8.10 -12.21
C LEU A 203 -0.21 7.89 -13.67
N GLU A 204 -0.81 6.92 -14.36
CA GLU A 204 -0.46 6.61 -15.75
C GLU A 204 -0.98 7.69 -16.73
N SER A 205 -2.20 8.21 -16.52
CA SER A 205 -2.73 9.31 -17.33
C SER A 205 -1.85 10.57 -17.20
N GLU A 206 -1.55 11.00 -15.96
CA GLU A 206 -0.74 12.19 -15.75
C GLU A 206 0.70 12.02 -16.23
N TRP A 207 1.24 10.80 -16.18
CA TRP A 207 2.55 10.51 -16.73
C TRP A 207 2.62 10.75 -18.24
N ARG A 208 1.61 10.32 -19.00
CA ARG A 208 1.57 10.55 -20.45
C ARG A 208 1.54 12.04 -20.76
N HIS A 209 0.70 12.80 -20.06
CA HIS A 209 0.63 14.25 -20.22
C HIS A 209 1.96 14.95 -19.91
N VAL A 210 2.65 14.59 -18.82
CA VAL A 210 3.93 15.22 -18.50
C VAL A 210 5.04 14.80 -19.46
N ALA A 211 5.06 13.54 -19.90
CA ALA A 211 6.05 13.05 -20.86
C ALA A 211 5.94 13.76 -22.22
N GLU A 212 4.72 13.94 -22.71
CA GLU A 212 4.45 14.71 -23.93
C GLU A 212 4.86 16.17 -23.76
N ARG A 213 4.45 16.82 -22.66
CA ARG A 213 4.79 18.22 -22.38
C ARG A 213 6.29 18.45 -22.22
N ILE A 214 7.03 17.54 -21.60
CA ILE A 214 8.50 17.62 -21.50
C ILE A 214 9.14 17.42 -22.88
N GLY A 215 8.58 16.58 -23.73
CA GLY A 215 9.05 16.39 -25.11
C GLY A 215 8.84 17.62 -26.00
N GLU A 216 7.75 18.37 -25.77
CA GLU A 216 7.41 19.59 -26.51
C GLU A 216 8.04 20.87 -25.93
N ALA A 217 8.66 20.79 -24.75
CA ALA A 217 9.18 21.94 -24.04
C ALA A 217 10.32 22.65 -24.80
N ARG A 218 10.22 23.98 -24.85
CA ARG A 218 11.18 24.85 -25.55
C ARG A 218 12.38 25.15 -24.68
N ASP A 219 12.14 25.44 -23.40
CA ASP A 219 13.16 25.81 -22.42
C ASP A 219 13.09 24.96 -21.14
N MET A 220 14.01 25.25 -20.21
CA MET A 220 14.07 24.56 -18.92
C MET A 220 12.91 24.93 -17.99
N ASP A 221 12.39 26.16 -18.09
CA ASP A 221 11.33 26.64 -17.20
C ASP A 221 9.99 25.97 -17.54
N GLU A 222 9.73 25.71 -18.82
CA GLU A 222 8.59 24.91 -19.29
C GLU A 222 8.67 23.46 -18.77
N ILE A 223 9.86 22.86 -18.70
CA ILE A 223 10.06 21.52 -18.10
C ILE A 223 9.74 21.55 -16.60
N VAL A 224 10.25 22.56 -15.88
CA VAL A 224 9.99 22.74 -14.44
C VAL A 224 8.49 22.94 -14.20
N ALA A 225 7.84 23.81 -14.98
CA ALA A 225 6.41 24.08 -14.88
C ALA A 225 5.56 22.83 -15.20
N ALA A 226 5.95 22.04 -16.21
CA ALA A 226 5.29 20.80 -16.54
C ALA A 226 5.38 19.78 -15.39
N HIS A 227 6.56 19.64 -14.77
CA HIS A 227 6.78 18.76 -13.63
C HIS A 227 6.00 19.19 -12.37
N GLN A 228 5.97 20.50 -12.09
CA GLN A 228 5.18 21.04 -10.98
C GLN A 228 3.67 20.80 -11.20
N GLN A 229 3.18 21.02 -12.42
CA GLN A 229 1.78 20.75 -12.76
C GLN A 229 1.46 19.26 -12.65
N TYR A 230 2.37 18.39 -13.07
CA TYR A 230 2.22 16.93 -12.93
C TYR A 230 2.01 16.51 -11.47
N ILE A 231 2.86 16.99 -10.56
CA ILE A 231 2.72 16.72 -9.13
C ILE A 231 1.40 17.31 -8.60
N HIS A 232 1.09 18.56 -8.97
CA HIS A 232 -0.13 19.23 -8.54
C HIS A 232 -1.39 18.46 -8.94
N ASN A 233 -1.45 17.98 -10.18
CA ASN A 233 -2.56 17.20 -10.70
C ASN A 233 -2.70 15.86 -9.98
N ILE A 234 -1.59 15.19 -9.69
CA ILE A 234 -1.62 13.96 -8.88
C ILE A 234 -2.23 14.25 -7.52
N PHE A 235 -1.75 15.28 -6.81
CA PHE A 235 -2.27 15.68 -5.50
C PHE A 235 -3.78 15.94 -5.49
N ALA A 236 -4.28 16.65 -6.50
CA ALA A 236 -5.70 16.90 -6.66
C ALA A 236 -6.49 15.60 -6.85
N LYS A 237 -6.02 14.71 -7.72
CA LYS A 237 -6.76 13.49 -8.08
C LYS A 237 -6.72 12.40 -7.02
N ILE A 238 -5.73 12.39 -6.14
CA ILE A 238 -5.64 11.43 -5.03
C ILE A 238 -6.28 11.98 -3.73
N LEU A 239 -6.98 13.12 -3.78
CA LEU A 239 -7.68 13.72 -2.64
C LEU A 239 -6.73 14.17 -1.51
N LEU A 240 -5.53 14.65 -1.86
CA LEU A 240 -4.56 15.17 -0.87
C LEU A 240 -4.53 16.70 -0.79
N ARG A 241 -5.48 17.39 -1.42
CA ARG A 241 -5.62 18.85 -1.31
C ARG A 241 -6.28 19.22 0.01
N GLU A 242 -5.88 20.37 0.58
CA GLU A 242 -6.47 20.89 1.81
C GLU A 242 -7.97 21.19 1.65
N GLU A 243 -8.41 21.56 0.45
CA GLU A 243 -9.82 21.75 0.09
C GLU A 243 -10.66 20.44 0.14
N GLU A 244 -10.00 19.29 0.03
CA GLU A 244 -10.63 17.96 0.00
C GLU A 244 -10.33 17.17 1.29
N SER A 245 -9.93 17.86 2.37
CA SER A 245 -9.56 17.23 3.65
C SER A 245 -10.64 16.28 4.16
N ASP A 246 -11.92 16.65 4.04
CA ASP A 246 -13.04 15.83 4.48
C ASP A 246 -13.10 14.48 3.73
N LEU A 247 -12.88 14.49 2.40
CA LEU A 247 -12.84 13.27 1.58
C LEU A 247 -11.63 12.41 1.93
N ALA A 248 -10.47 13.04 2.15
CA ALA A 248 -9.25 12.37 2.56
C ALA A 248 -9.44 11.67 3.91
N GLU A 249 -10.10 12.33 4.87
CA GLU A 249 -10.45 11.78 6.18
C GLU A 249 -11.42 10.60 6.08
N LEU A 250 -12.46 10.70 5.24
CA LEU A 250 -13.38 9.59 4.98
C LEU A 250 -12.66 8.37 4.38
N LEU A 251 -11.79 8.60 3.40
CA LEU A 251 -10.99 7.52 2.82
C LEU A 251 -10.05 6.89 3.85
N GLN A 252 -9.45 7.69 4.74
CA GLN A 252 -8.66 7.16 5.85
C GLN A 252 -9.49 6.31 6.80
N LYS A 253 -10.70 6.75 7.17
CA LYS A 253 -11.63 5.96 8.00
C LYS A 253 -11.94 4.61 7.36
N VAL A 254 -12.17 4.57 6.04
CA VAL A 254 -12.37 3.31 5.31
C VAL A 254 -11.14 2.40 5.41
N LEU A 255 -9.94 2.92 5.14
CA LEU A 255 -8.70 2.13 5.22
C LEU A 255 -8.43 1.63 6.66
N ASP A 256 -8.69 2.45 7.67
CA ASP A 256 -8.51 2.11 9.09
C ASP A 256 -9.54 1.06 9.56
N ALA A 257 -10.77 1.11 9.03
CA ALA A 257 -11.79 0.07 9.26
C ALA A 257 -11.36 -1.29 8.69
N ILE A 258 -10.79 -1.30 7.47
CA ILE A 258 -10.23 -2.51 6.86
C ILE A 258 -9.04 -3.02 7.69
N GLY A 259 -8.13 -2.13 8.11
CA GLY A 259 -7.00 -2.49 8.98
C GLY A 259 -7.46 -3.12 10.30
N SER A 260 -8.53 -2.59 10.90
CA SER A 260 -9.14 -3.13 12.12
C SER A 260 -9.74 -4.52 11.90
N PHE A 261 -10.42 -4.74 10.77
CA PHE A 261 -10.89 -6.06 10.36
C PHE A 261 -9.72 -7.05 10.21
N CYS A 262 -8.65 -6.67 9.50
CA CYS A 262 -7.46 -7.51 9.32
C CYS A 262 -6.83 -7.90 10.67
N ASN A 263 -6.76 -6.97 11.62
CA ASN A 263 -6.27 -7.25 12.97
C ASN A 263 -7.16 -8.24 13.73
N CYS A 264 -8.49 -8.08 13.64
CA CYS A 264 -9.44 -9.02 14.23
C CYS A 264 -9.32 -10.42 13.60
N GLN A 265 -9.17 -10.49 12.28
CA GLN A 265 -9.00 -11.74 11.53
C GLN A 265 -7.69 -12.44 11.90
N ASN A 266 -6.58 -11.70 12.00
CA ASN A 266 -5.30 -12.24 12.46
C ASN A 266 -5.38 -12.79 13.89
N ALA A 267 -6.06 -12.07 14.80
CA ALA A 267 -6.27 -12.53 16.17
C ALA A 267 -7.12 -13.81 16.24
N LEU A 268 -8.17 -13.90 15.40
CA LEU A 268 -8.99 -15.09 15.25
C LEU A 268 -8.15 -16.29 14.80
N PHE A 269 -7.40 -16.15 13.72
CA PHE A 269 -6.56 -17.24 13.20
C PHE A 269 -5.46 -17.63 14.19
N ALA A 270 -4.82 -16.67 14.85
CA ALA A 270 -3.82 -16.95 15.88
C ALA A 270 -4.38 -17.75 17.06
N SER A 271 -5.56 -17.37 17.57
CA SER A 271 -6.25 -18.09 18.65
C SER A 271 -6.67 -19.50 18.19
N ALA A 272 -7.24 -19.62 16.99
CA ALA A 272 -7.73 -20.89 16.46
C ALA A 272 -6.57 -21.89 16.17
N PHE A 273 -5.49 -21.44 15.53
CA PHE A 273 -4.31 -22.29 15.30
C PHE A 273 -3.58 -22.64 16.60
N GLY A 274 -3.51 -21.72 17.56
CA GLY A 274 -2.97 -21.98 18.89
C GLY A 274 -3.72 -23.09 19.62
N GLU A 275 -5.05 -23.07 19.56
CA GLU A 275 -5.90 -24.10 20.17
C GLU A 275 -5.74 -25.47 19.49
N ILE A 276 -5.67 -25.51 18.16
CA ILE A 276 -5.40 -26.75 17.41
C ILE A 276 -4.06 -27.34 17.85
N ALA A 277 -3.02 -26.51 17.97
CA ALA A 277 -1.71 -26.95 18.44
C ALA A 277 -1.76 -27.51 19.88
N ARG A 278 -2.53 -26.88 20.77
CA ARG A 278 -2.76 -27.35 22.15
C ARG A 278 -3.45 -28.71 22.20
N ARG A 279 -4.50 -28.92 21.38
CA ARG A 279 -5.21 -30.20 21.27
C ARG A 279 -4.30 -31.31 20.74
N HIS A 280 -3.48 -31.01 19.74
CA HIS A 280 -2.48 -31.96 19.22
C HIS A 280 -1.37 -32.29 20.23
N ALA A 281 -0.92 -31.31 21.02
CA ALA A 281 0.06 -31.53 22.08
C ALA A 281 -0.51 -32.41 23.21
N SER A 282 -1.76 -32.17 23.61
CA SER A 282 -2.45 -32.93 24.65
C SER A 282 -2.78 -34.37 24.23
N ALA A 283 -2.96 -34.60 22.92
CA ALA A 283 -3.19 -35.94 22.37
C ALA A 283 -1.91 -36.80 22.22
N LYS A 284 -0.71 -36.22 22.36
CA LYS A 284 0.55 -36.98 22.35
C LYS A 284 0.87 -37.46 23.77
N PRO A 285 1.02 -38.79 24.01
CA PRO A 285 1.42 -39.29 25.33
C PRO A 285 2.86 -38.86 25.68
N PRO A 286 3.21 -38.74 26.98
CA PRO A 286 4.57 -38.42 27.38
C PRO A 286 5.52 -39.54 26.95
N LYS A 287 6.46 -39.23 26.05
CA LYS A 287 7.46 -40.19 25.58
C LYS A 287 8.48 -40.47 26.69
N ASN A 288 8.33 -41.62 27.35
CA ASN A 288 9.46 -42.30 27.99
C ASN A 288 10.27 -43.04 26.91
N SER A 289 11.57 -42.72 26.88
CA SER A 289 12.73 -43.47 26.32
C SER A 289 12.80 -43.86 24.82
N SER A 290 13.97 -43.51 24.27
CA SER A 290 14.78 -44.16 23.22
C SER A 290 14.31 -44.20 21.75
N ILE A 291 15.02 -43.39 20.95
CA ILE A 291 15.71 -43.67 19.66
C ILE A 291 14.95 -44.43 18.55
N GLN A 292 14.94 -43.75 17.38
CA GLN A 292 14.70 -44.19 16.00
C GLN A 292 13.25 -44.44 15.52
N ALA A 293 12.74 -43.46 14.77
CA ALA A 293 12.16 -43.69 13.46
C ALA A 293 12.22 -42.38 12.66
N ALA A 294 13.10 -42.34 11.66
CA ALA A 294 13.04 -41.35 10.61
C ALA A 294 11.85 -41.71 9.70
N SER A 295 10.75 -40.99 9.86
CA SER A 295 9.70 -40.92 8.86
C SER A 295 9.55 -39.46 8.46
N THR A 296 9.83 -39.20 7.18
CA THR A 296 9.61 -37.95 6.47
C THR A 296 8.11 -37.68 6.36
N SER A 297 7.49 -37.28 7.46
CA SER A 297 6.31 -36.43 7.41
C SER A 297 6.83 -35.01 7.27
N SER A 298 6.50 -34.32 6.18
CA SER A 298 6.73 -32.89 6.01
C SER A 298 6.02 -32.12 7.14
N SER A 299 6.70 -32.00 8.27
CA SER A 299 6.29 -31.12 9.35
C SER A 299 6.49 -29.70 8.84
N PHE A 300 5.40 -29.06 8.43
CA PHE A 300 5.37 -27.63 8.23
C PHE A 300 5.70 -26.98 9.59
N SER A 301 6.93 -26.51 9.72
CA SER A 301 7.38 -25.72 10.87
C SER A 301 6.71 -24.37 10.77
N PHE A 302 5.66 -24.16 11.56
CA PHE A 302 5.12 -22.83 11.78
C PHE A 302 6.03 -22.14 12.81
N ASP A 303 6.82 -21.16 12.37
CA ASP A 303 7.61 -20.32 13.26
C ASP A 303 6.68 -19.46 14.12
N VAL A 304 6.29 -20.00 15.28
CA VAL A 304 5.64 -19.28 16.38
C VAL A 304 6.67 -18.41 17.09
N ASN A 305 7.37 -17.52 16.37
CA ASN A 305 8.33 -16.60 16.98
C ASN A 305 7.71 -15.27 17.45
N GLY A 306 6.37 -15.20 17.50
CA GLY A 306 5.62 -14.06 18.04
C GLY A 306 4.85 -14.30 19.36
N SER A 307 4.62 -15.55 19.78
CA SER A 307 3.63 -15.86 20.84
C SER A 307 4.20 -15.96 22.26
N ARG A 308 5.25 -15.21 22.61
CA ARG A 308 5.69 -15.15 24.03
C ARG A 308 4.72 -14.39 24.95
N SER A 309 3.67 -13.77 24.41
CA SER A 309 2.63 -13.09 25.21
C SER A 309 1.23 -13.72 25.11
N ALA A 310 1.06 -14.87 24.46
CA ALA A 310 -0.26 -15.52 24.29
C ALA A 310 -0.59 -16.54 25.41
N ALA A 311 0.18 -16.57 26.50
CA ALA A 311 -0.02 -17.52 27.59
C ALA A 311 -1.06 -17.08 28.64
N SER A 312 -1.69 -15.90 28.50
CA SER A 312 -2.58 -15.34 29.54
C SER A 312 -4.05 -15.21 29.16
N LEU A 313 -4.49 -15.77 28.03
CA LEU A 313 -5.90 -15.85 27.67
C LEU A 313 -6.17 -17.24 27.07
N THR A 314 -6.22 -18.26 27.92
CA THR A 314 -6.82 -19.54 27.54
C THR A 314 -8.30 -19.28 27.32
N GLU A 315 -8.67 -18.98 26.08
CA GLU A 315 -10.05 -18.82 25.67
C GLU A 315 -10.67 -20.20 25.56
N ASP A 316 -11.82 -20.39 26.22
CA ASP A 316 -12.51 -21.67 26.26
C ASP A 316 -13.20 -21.95 24.92
N TRP A 317 -12.42 -22.38 23.93
CA TRP A 317 -12.90 -22.98 22.68
C TRP A 317 -13.70 -24.27 22.91
N ASP A 318 -13.71 -24.77 24.14
CA ASP A 318 -14.46 -25.94 24.59
C ASP A 318 -15.97 -25.69 24.64
N LEU A 319 -16.41 -24.43 24.77
CA LEU A 319 -17.83 -24.03 24.69
C LEU A 319 -18.28 -23.65 23.27
N GLY A 320 -17.37 -23.75 22.28
CA GLY A 320 -17.60 -23.35 20.89
C GLY A 320 -16.78 -22.12 20.49
N VAL A 321 -17.10 -21.56 19.33
CA VAL A 321 -16.39 -20.38 18.80
C VAL A 321 -16.66 -19.16 19.69
N PRO A 322 -15.63 -18.43 20.16
CA PRO A 322 -15.84 -17.25 20.99
C PRO A 322 -16.68 -16.18 20.27
N GLN A 323 -17.85 -15.86 20.82
CA GLN A 323 -18.82 -14.92 20.22
C GLN A 323 -18.22 -13.54 19.95
N ARG A 324 -17.31 -13.09 20.81
CA ARG A 324 -16.57 -11.84 20.63
C ARG A 324 -15.91 -11.70 19.25
N PHE A 325 -15.44 -12.79 18.61
CA PHE A 325 -14.83 -12.71 17.28
C PHE A 325 -15.88 -12.46 16.21
N LEU A 326 -17.06 -13.08 16.34
CA LEU A 326 -18.19 -12.82 15.47
C LEU A 326 -18.67 -11.38 15.63
N ASP A 327 -18.78 -10.90 16.87
CA ASP A 327 -19.19 -9.53 17.17
C ASP A 327 -18.16 -8.50 16.65
N SER A 328 -16.86 -8.76 16.83
CA SER A 328 -15.79 -7.91 16.29
C SER A 328 -15.78 -7.87 14.75
N ILE A 329 -16.01 -9.00 14.08
CA ILE A 329 -16.11 -9.04 12.61
C ILE A 329 -17.34 -8.26 12.13
N LYS A 330 -18.50 -8.46 12.76
CA LYS A 330 -19.73 -7.73 12.43
C LYS A 330 -19.58 -6.23 12.67
N MET A 331 -18.99 -5.84 13.80
CA MET A 331 -18.73 -4.44 14.13
C MET A 331 -17.79 -3.81 13.11
N SER A 332 -16.69 -4.49 12.76
CA SER A 332 -15.74 -3.98 11.75
C SER A 332 -16.39 -3.86 10.37
N ALA A 333 -17.25 -4.81 10.00
CA ALA A 333 -18.01 -4.76 8.75
C ALA A 333 -18.98 -3.56 8.73
N SER A 334 -19.74 -3.35 9.81
CA SER A 334 -20.66 -2.21 9.93
C SER A 334 -19.94 -0.87 9.83
N VAL A 335 -18.82 -0.71 10.54
CA VAL A 335 -18.01 0.52 10.50
C VAL A 335 -17.44 0.76 9.09
N PHE A 336 -17.01 -0.30 8.42
CA PHE A 336 -16.54 -0.22 7.04
C PHE A 336 -17.66 0.18 6.06
N GLU A 337 -18.84 -0.44 6.16
CA GLU A 337 -19.98 -0.13 5.29
C GLU A 337 -20.49 1.31 5.49
N GLU A 338 -20.55 1.79 6.73
CA GLU A 338 -20.93 3.18 7.05
C GLU A 338 -19.91 4.18 6.49
N ALA A 339 -18.62 3.98 6.77
CA ALA A 339 -17.56 4.84 6.26
C ALA A 339 -17.50 4.86 4.71
N LEU A 340 -17.76 3.71 4.07
CA LEU A 340 -17.80 3.61 2.62
C LEU A 340 -19.02 4.33 2.03
N LYS A 341 -20.19 4.21 2.66
CA LYS A 341 -21.41 4.94 2.25
C LYS A 341 -21.19 6.44 2.36
N ASP A 342 -20.63 6.92 3.47
CA ASP A 342 -20.31 8.34 3.66
C ASP A 342 -19.32 8.85 2.60
N LEU A 343 -18.29 8.06 2.29
CA LEU A 343 -17.32 8.39 1.24
C LEU A 343 -18.00 8.48 -0.14
N ILE A 344 -18.86 7.52 -0.49
CA ILE A 344 -19.56 7.52 -1.78
C ILE A 344 -20.47 8.74 -1.89
N VAL A 345 -21.25 9.05 -0.85
CA VAL A 345 -22.13 10.23 -0.83
C VAL A 345 -21.31 11.52 -0.95
N ALA A 346 -20.21 11.65 -0.21
CA ALA A 346 -19.36 12.83 -0.29
C ALA A 346 -18.69 12.97 -1.67
N LEU A 347 -18.34 11.87 -2.34
CA LEU A 347 -17.83 11.88 -3.72
C LEU A 347 -18.91 12.26 -4.73
N GLU A 348 -20.16 11.83 -4.51
CA GLU A 348 -21.32 12.21 -5.33
C GLU A 348 -21.73 13.68 -5.11
N ASP A 349 -21.65 14.22 -3.91
CA ASP A 349 -21.97 15.64 -3.65
C ASP A 349 -20.94 16.60 -4.25
N ASN A 350 -19.67 16.16 -4.30
CA ASN A 350 -18.58 16.89 -4.96
C ASN A 350 -18.60 16.77 -6.50
N MET A 351 -19.70 16.28 -7.09
CA MET A 351 -19.94 16.11 -8.53
C MET A 351 -19.72 17.35 -9.42
N LYS A 352 -19.59 18.54 -8.85
CA LYS A 352 -19.44 19.81 -9.58
C LYS A 352 -18.02 20.09 -10.06
N GLY A 353 -16.99 19.39 -9.55
CA GLY A 353 -15.58 19.75 -9.79
C GLY A 353 -14.81 18.89 -10.79
N ALA A 354 -14.95 17.55 -10.79
CA ALA A 354 -14.08 16.67 -11.57
C ALA A 354 -14.78 15.39 -12.04
N GLU A 355 -14.83 15.15 -13.37
CA GLU A 355 -15.37 13.92 -13.95
C GLU A 355 -14.70 12.65 -13.42
N MET A 356 -13.41 12.73 -13.06
CA MET A 356 -12.66 11.57 -12.54
C MET A 356 -13.12 11.11 -11.15
N LEU A 357 -13.62 12.02 -10.31
CA LEU A 357 -14.18 11.64 -9.00
C LEU A 357 -15.50 10.87 -9.17
N LYS A 358 -16.26 11.16 -10.24
CA LYS A 358 -17.44 10.38 -10.62
C LYS A 358 -17.06 8.96 -11.04
N THR A 359 -15.97 8.81 -11.80
CA THR A 359 -15.45 7.48 -12.18
C THR A 359 -15.02 6.68 -10.95
N MET A 360 -14.38 7.33 -9.97
CA MET A 360 -14.01 6.71 -8.70
C MET A 360 -15.26 6.27 -7.92
N ALA A 361 -16.23 7.16 -7.71
CA ALA A 361 -17.49 6.85 -7.02
C ALA A 361 -18.22 5.67 -7.68
N TYR A 362 -18.34 5.67 -9.01
CA TYR A 362 -18.99 4.60 -9.76
C TYR A 362 -18.29 3.24 -9.59
N ARG A 363 -16.96 3.21 -9.62
CA ARG A 363 -16.17 1.98 -9.42
C ARG A 363 -16.27 1.45 -7.99
N LEU A 364 -16.30 2.34 -7.00
CA LEU A 364 -16.45 1.98 -5.60
C LEU A 364 -17.84 1.43 -5.27
N ASN A 365 -18.88 1.94 -5.94
CA ASN A 365 -20.28 1.62 -5.67
C ASN A 365 -20.74 0.21 -6.11
N PHE A 366 -19.85 -0.68 -6.58
CA PHE A 366 -20.16 -2.09 -6.95
C PHE A 366 -21.54 -2.27 -7.60
N ASN A 367 -21.76 -1.65 -8.77
CA ASN A 367 -23.05 -1.68 -9.49
C ASN A 367 -24.26 -1.16 -8.67
N GLY A 368 -24.07 -0.16 -7.81
CA GLY A 368 -25.13 0.42 -6.99
C GLY A 368 -25.48 -0.40 -5.75
N TYR A 369 -24.65 -1.36 -5.34
CA TYR A 369 -24.89 -2.15 -4.14
C TYR A 369 -24.98 -1.27 -2.89
N TYR A 370 -24.09 -0.28 -2.75
CA TYR A 370 -24.05 0.59 -1.59
C TYR A 370 -25.06 1.74 -1.65
N SER A 371 -25.48 2.16 -2.86
CA SER A 371 -26.56 3.15 -3.04
C SER A 371 -27.98 2.57 -2.97
N ARG A 372 -28.17 1.25 -3.08
CA ARG A 372 -29.52 0.63 -3.02
C ARG A 372 -30.15 0.68 -1.63
N ASP A 373 -29.34 0.65 -0.58
CA ASP A 373 -29.84 0.73 0.80
C ASP A 373 -30.38 2.11 1.17
N SER A 374 -29.88 3.20 0.56
CA SER A 374 -30.40 4.55 0.84
C SER A 374 -31.81 4.74 0.26
N THR A 375 -32.12 4.12 -0.88
CA THR A 375 -33.47 4.18 -1.48
C THR A 375 -34.55 3.39 -0.73
N LEU A 376 -34.16 2.37 0.05
CA LEU A 376 -35.10 1.59 0.87
C LEU A 376 -35.37 2.20 2.25
N LEU A 377 -34.53 3.13 2.70
CA LEU A 377 -34.73 3.91 3.94
C LEU A 377 -35.49 5.23 3.69
N SER A 378 -35.73 5.59 2.42
CA SER A 378 -36.48 6.80 2.02
C SER A 378 -37.87 6.50 1.43
N SER A 379 -38.40 5.27 1.58
CA SER A 379 -39.71 4.84 1.06
C SER A 379 -40.70 4.55 2.18
#